data_AF-A0A841VIR2-F1
#
_entry.id   AF-A0A841VIR2-F1
#
_cell.length_a   1.000
_cell.length_b   1.000
_cell.length_c   1.000
_cell.angle_alpha   90.00
_cell.angle_beta   90.00
_cell.angle_gamma   90.00
#
_symmetry.space_group_name_H-M   'P 1'
#
loop_
_entity.id
_entity.type
_entity.pdbx_description
1 polymer ?
#
loop_
_entity_poly.entity_id
_entity_poly.type
_entity_poly.pdbx_seq_one_letter_code
_entity_poly.pdbx_strand_id
1 'polypeptide(L)'
;MIIDVRGAVLAAKKYFEDIQDMIGNSINDILLEEVELSENKKFWYVTLGFSRPVAKTERTLIPEAISLANKYEREYKIFTVDAETGEVKSMKIREV
;
A
#
# COMPACT_ATOMS: atom_id res chain seq x y z
N MET A 1 -9.71 -3.55 -23.43
CA MET A 1 -10.44 -4.67 -22.77
C MET A 1 -10.43 -4.32 -21.30
N ILE A 2 -11.58 -4.09 -20.67
CA ILE A 2 -11.62 -3.69 -19.26
C ILE A 2 -11.04 -4.84 -18.41
N ILE A 3 -10.04 -4.53 -17.59
CA ILE A 3 -9.44 -5.50 -16.68
C ILE A 3 -10.41 -5.79 -15.54
N ASP A 4 -10.40 -7.04 -15.09
CA ASP A 4 -11.15 -7.44 -13.90
C ASP A 4 -10.46 -7.00 -12.61
N VAL A 5 -11.14 -7.23 -11.48
CA VAL A 5 -10.63 -6.88 -10.15
C VAL A 5 -9.27 -7.52 -9.86
N ARG A 6 -9.01 -8.74 -10.34
CA ARG A 6 -7.74 -9.43 -10.14
C ARG A 6 -6.63 -8.76 -10.94
N GLY A 7 -6.89 -8.38 -12.19
CA GLY A 7 -5.96 -7.64 -13.03
C GLY A 7 -5.54 -6.32 -12.38
N ALA A 8 -6.49 -5.58 -11.81
CA ALA A 8 -6.22 -4.32 -11.14
C ALA A 8 -5.32 -4.49 -9.90
N VAL A 9 -5.59 -5.51 -9.08
CA VAL A 9 -4.77 -5.83 -7.90
C VAL A 9 -3.36 -6.24 -8.31
N LEU A 10 -3.21 -7.05 -9.36
CA LEU A 10 -1.90 -7.45 -9.87
C LEU A 10 -1.11 -6.25 -10.40
N ALA A 11 -1.77 -5.33 -11.12
CA ALA A 11 -1.14 -4.10 -11.60
C ALA A 11 -0.64 -3.21 -10.44
N ALA A 12 -1.48 -2.98 -9.43
CA ALA A 12 -1.11 -2.21 -8.25
C ALA A 12 0.05 -2.86 -7.47
N LYS A 13 -0.04 -4.17 -7.21
CA LYS A 13 1.00 -4.92 -6.49
C LYS A 13 2.33 -4.89 -7.25
N LYS A 14 2.30 -5.17 -8.56
CA LYS A 14 3.50 -5.13 -9.39
C LYS A 14 4.14 -3.75 -9.38
N TYR A 15 3.34 -2.70 -9.57
CA TYR A 15 3.84 -1.33 -9.54
C TYR A 15 4.52 -1.01 -8.20
N PHE A 16 3.91 -1.41 -7.08
CA PHE A 16 4.50 -1.22 -5.76
C PHE A 16 5.82 -1.98 -5.57
N GLU A 17 5.88 -3.24 -6.01
CA GLU A 17 7.11 -4.06 -6.01
C GLU A 17 8.22 -3.44 -6.87
N ASP A 18 7.87 -2.90 -8.04
CA ASP A 18 8.81 -2.30 -8.99
C ASP A 18 9.44 -0.98 -8.48
N ILE A 19 8.82 -0.30 -7.50
CA ILE A 19 9.32 0.96 -6.90
C ILE A 19 9.81 0.80 -5.45
N GLN A 20 9.99 -0.44 -4.97
CA GLN A 20 10.36 -0.70 -3.57
C GLN A 20 11.66 0.00 -3.14
N ASP A 21 12.62 0.09 -4.04
CA ASP A 21 13.89 0.79 -3.85
C ASP A 21 13.73 2.29 -3.55
N MET A 22 12.63 2.90 -4.01
CA MET A 22 12.31 4.31 -3.77
C MET A 22 11.53 4.56 -2.47
N ILE A 23 10.87 3.54 -1.92
CA ILE A 23 10.02 3.63 -0.71
C ILE A 23 10.72 3.10 0.55
N GLY A 24 11.91 2.50 0.41
CA GLY A 24 12.79 2.16 1.53
C GLY A 24 13.13 0.67 1.59
N ASN A 25 13.06 0.10 2.81
CA ASN A 25 13.43 -1.29 3.08
C ASN A 25 12.63 -2.28 2.21
N SER A 26 13.17 -3.50 2.04
CA SER A 26 12.45 -4.61 1.41
C SER A 26 11.15 -4.91 2.16
N ILE A 27 10.02 -4.65 1.53
CA ILE A 27 8.68 -4.91 2.07
C ILE A 27 8.20 -6.26 1.56
N ASN A 28 8.04 -7.23 2.46
CA ASN A 28 7.70 -8.61 2.10
C ASN A 28 6.26 -9.02 2.47
N ASP A 29 5.52 -8.16 3.17
CA ASP A 29 4.21 -8.47 3.76
C ASP A 29 3.07 -7.61 3.18
N ILE A 30 3.12 -7.41 1.86
CA ILE A 30 2.09 -6.70 1.10
C ILE A 30 0.80 -7.53 1.14
N LEU A 31 -0.28 -6.95 1.67
CA LEU A 31 -1.61 -7.55 1.63
C LEU A 31 -2.58 -6.63 0.89
N LEU A 32 -3.58 -7.25 0.26
CA LEU A 32 -4.72 -6.53 -0.27
C LEU A 32 -5.68 -6.19 0.88
N GLU A 33 -6.05 -4.92 0.98
CA GLU A 33 -6.92 -4.42 2.05
C GLU A 33 -8.31 -4.07 1.50
N GLU A 34 -8.38 -3.37 0.36
CA GLU A 34 -9.65 -2.92 -0.24
C GLU A 34 -9.51 -2.85 -1.77
N VAL A 35 -10.59 -3.16 -2.49
CA VAL A 35 -10.71 -2.87 -3.92
C VAL A 35 -12.09 -2.31 -4.22
N GLU A 36 -12.13 -1.19 -4.92
CA GLU A 36 -13.37 -0.55 -5.35
C GLU A 36 -13.27 -0.18 -6.85
N LEU A 37 -14.34 -0.43 -7.60
CA LEU A 37 -14.49 0.16 -8.93
C LEU A 37 -15.13 1.54 -8.77
N SER A 38 -14.52 2.56 -9.35
CA SER A 38 -15.07 3.92 -9.32
C SER A 38 -16.48 3.95 -9.90
N GLU A 39 -17.32 4.87 -9.44
CA GLU A 39 -18.72 4.99 -9.90
C GLU A 39 -18.84 5.13 -11.42
N ASN A 40 -17.90 5.86 -12.03
CA ASN A 40 -17.82 6.04 -13.49
C ASN A 40 -17.17 4.87 -14.25
N LYS A 41 -16.76 3.80 -13.53
CA LYS A 41 -16.11 2.57 -14.02
C LYS A 41 -14.81 2.79 -14.79
N LYS A 42 -14.17 3.95 -14.64
CA LYS A 42 -12.91 4.28 -15.31
C LYS A 42 -11.69 3.83 -14.52
N PHE A 43 -11.82 3.67 -13.21
CA PHE A 43 -10.69 3.38 -12.34
C PHE A 43 -11.03 2.30 -11.32
N TRP A 44 -10.04 1.48 -11.04
CA TRP A 44 -9.98 0.68 -9.82
C TRP A 44 -9.19 1.43 -8.77
N TYR A 45 -9.74 1.53 -7.57
CA TYR A 45 -9.03 1.96 -6.38
C TYR A 45 -8.61 0.72 -5.61
N VAL A 46 -7.31 0.48 -5.51
CA VAL A 46 -6.75 -0.68 -4.82
C VAL A 46 -5.97 -0.19 -3.61
N THR A 47 -6.29 -0.67 -2.42
CA THR A 47 -5.52 -0.39 -1.21
C THR A 47 -4.65 -1.57 -0.86
N LEU A 48 -3.34 -1.34 -0.78
CA LEU A 48 -2.37 -2.31 -0.29
C LEU A 48 -1.83 -1.84 1.07
N GLY A 49 -1.76 -2.77 2.01
CA GLY A 49 -1.14 -2.56 3.31
C GLY A 49 0.19 -3.30 3.40
N PHE A 50 1.12 -2.76 4.20
CA PHE A 50 2.39 -3.40 4.51
C PHE A 50 2.94 -2.94 5.86
N SER A 51 3.84 -3.72 6.46
CA SER A 51 4.48 -3.37 7.72
C SER A 51 5.74 -2.54 7.51
N ARG A 52 5.89 -1.47 8.28
CA ARG A 52 7.12 -0.67 8.34
C ARG A 52 7.66 -0.66 9.76
N PRO A 53 8.99 -0.78 9.97
CA PRO A 53 9.57 -0.61 11.30
C PRO A 53 9.23 0.77 11.84
N VAL A 54 8.73 0.83 13.08
CA VAL A 54 8.54 2.12 13.77
C VAL A 54 9.92 2.73 13.96
N ALA A 55 10.20 3.84 13.27
CA ALA A 55 11.43 4.59 13.49
C ALA A 55 11.43 5.06 14.95
N LYS A 56 12.42 4.65 15.75
CA LYS A 56 12.63 5.20 17.08
C LYS A 56 13.03 6.67 16.93
N THR A 57 12.06 7.57 16.88
CA THR A 57 12.32 9.00 17.04
C THR A 57 12.88 9.19 18.45
N GLU A 58 14.04 9.82 18.57
CA GLU A 58 14.84 10.01 19.79
C GLU A 58 14.12 10.84 20.91
N ARG A 59 12.80 11.01 20.86
CA ARG A 59 12.04 11.89 21.77
C ARG A 59 10.95 11.19 22.58
N THR A 60 10.79 9.88 22.45
CA THR A 60 9.82 9.13 23.24
C THR A 60 10.53 8.34 24.34
N LEU A 61 10.55 8.91 25.54
CA LEU A 61 10.91 8.25 26.81
C LEU A 61 9.84 7.19 27.18
N ILE A 62 9.60 6.22 26.29
CA ILE A 62 8.66 5.13 26.55
C ILE A 62 9.46 3.98 27.18
N PRO A 63 9.07 3.46 28.36
CA PRO A 63 9.74 2.33 29.00
C PRO A 63 9.86 1.11 28.07
N GLU A 64 11.03 0.48 28.05
CA GLU A 64 11.38 -0.64 27.16
C GLU A 64 10.38 -1.81 27.21
N ALA A 65 9.66 -1.98 28.32
CA ALA A 65 8.63 -3.00 28.49
C ALA A 65 7.40 -2.83 27.56
N ILE A 66 7.11 -1.61 27.07
CA ILE A 66 6.02 -1.34 26.11
C ILE A 66 6.54 -1.43 24.66
N SER A 67 7.85 -1.25 24.45
CA SER A 67 8.50 -1.23 23.13
C SER A 67 8.50 -2.58 22.40
N LEU A 68 8.24 -3.70 23.08
CA LEU A 68 8.24 -5.02 22.45
C LEU A 68 6.98 -5.28 21.60
N ALA A 69 5.88 -4.57 21.85
CA ALA A 69 4.61 -4.78 21.14
C ALA A 69 4.52 -4.06 19.78
N ASN A 70 5.22 -2.94 19.59
CA ASN A 70 5.04 -2.05 18.43
C ASN A 70 6.33 -1.91 17.60
N LYS A 71 6.96 -3.03 17.22
CA LYS A 71 8.16 -2.98 16.36
C LYS A 71 7.82 -2.56 14.92
N TYR A 72 6.58 -2.78 14.50
CA TYR A 72 6.11 -2.48 13.15
C TYR A 72 4.75 -1.77 13.21
N GLU A 73 4.59 -0.76 12.38
CA GLU A 73 3.31 -0.10 12.10
C GLU A 73 2.81 -0.51 10.71
N ARG A 74 1.49 -0.60 10.57
CA ARG A 74 0.86 -0.89 9.28
C ARG A 74 0.69 0.41 8.52
N GLU A 75 1.32 0.52 7.37
CA GLU A 75 1.09 1.62 6.42
C GLU A 75 0.17 1.15 5.30
N TYR A 76 -0.60 2.09 4.73
CA TYR A 76 -1.53 1.84 3.64
C TYR A 76 -1.27 2.77 2.46
N LYS A 77 -1.32 2.22 1.26
CA LYS A 77 -1.26 2.97 0.01
C LYS A 77 -2.49 2.66 -0.84
N ILE A 78 -3.08 3.68 -1.41
CA ILE A 78 -4.15 3.55 -2.39
C ILE A 78 -3.60 3.84 -3.78
N PHE A 79 -3.87 2.93 -4.71
CA PHE A 79 -3.48 2.99 -6.12
C PHE A 79 -4.72 3.26 -6.96
N THR A 80 -4.60 4.21 -7.88
CA THR A 80 -5.59 4.41 -8.94
C THR A 80 -5.10 3.67 -10.17
N VAL A 81 -5.83 2.65 -10.60
CA VAL A 81 -5.51 1.84 -11.78
C VAL A 81 -6.56 2.11 -12.85
N ASP A 82 -6.12 2.43 -14.06
CA ASP A 82 -7.01 2.60 -15.20
C ASP A 82 -7.70 1.27 -15.55
N ALA A 83 -9.04 1.28 -15.58
CA ALA A 83 -9.82 0.06 -15.72
C ALA A 83 -9.74 -0.55 -17.13
N GLU A 84 -9.37 0.23 -18.15
CA GLU A 84 -9.26 -0.27 -19.52
C GLU A 84 -7.87 -0.83 -19.84
N THR A 85 -6.83 -0.23 -19.26
CA THR A 85 -5.43 -0.49 -19.63
C THR A 85 -4.63 -1.20 -18.55
N GLY A 86 -5.05 -1.11 -17.28
CA GLY A 86 -4.26 -1.56 -16.13
C GLY A 86 -3.08 -0.67 -15.77
N GLU A 87 -2.97 0.51 -16.38
CA GLU A 87 -1.95 1.48 -16.04
C GLU A 87 -2.22 2.09 -14.66
N VAL A 88 -1.20 2.08 -13.79
CA VAL A 88 -1.27 2.76 -12.50
C VAL A 88 -1.09 4.26 -12.71
N LYS A 89 -2.15 5.03 -12.46
CA LYS A 89 -2.21 6.49 -12.67
C LYS A 89 -1.71 7.28 -11.46
N SER A 90 -1.88 6.76 -10.25
CA SER A 90 -1.36 7.40 -9.04
C SER A 90 -1.22 6.42 -7.89
N MET A 91 -0.35 6.75 -6.94
CA MET A 91 -0.22 6.13 -5.63
C MET A 91 -0.27 7.22 -4.56
N LYS A 92 -1.08 7.04 -3.53
CA LYS A 92 -1.20 7.99 -2.40
C LYS A 92 -1.10 7.25 -1.06
N ILE A 93 -0.69 7.97 -0.02
CA ILE A 93 -0.85 7.52 1.37
C ILE A 93 -2.34 7.50 1.68
N ARG A 94 -2.83 6.43 2.31
CA ARG A 94 -4.18 6.35 2.86
C ARG A 94 -4.11 6.57 4.37
N GLU A 95 -4.65 7.68 4.81
CA GLU A 95 -4.89 7.94 6.24
C GLU A 95 -6.20 7.25 6.61
N VAL A 96 -6.19 6.47 7.70
CA VAL A 96 -7.33 5.69 8.20
C VAL A 96 -7.67 6.16 9.60
#